data_AF-A0A7C1HDE5-F1
#
_entry.id   AF-A0A7C1HDE5-F1
#
_cell.length_a   1.000
_cell.length_b   1.000
_cell.length_c   1.000
_cell.angle_alpha   90.00
_cell.angle_beta   90.00
_cell.angle_gamma   90.00
#
_symmetry.space_group_name_H-M   'P 1'
#
loop_
_entity.id
_entity.type
_entity.pdbx_description
1 polymer ?
#
loop_
_entity_poly.entity_id
_entity_poly.type
_entity_poly.pdbx_seq_one_letter_code
_entity_poly.pdbx_strand_id
1 'polypeptide(L)'
;MPRTGINEKKEAARLIDAVKARAEGFKRPVNIMEICGTHTMDISRYGLRRLLPKNINLISGPGCPVCVCPIEEIDRAVEISMMPGVITATFGDMMRVPGTRETLNSAKMKGADIRVVYSPEDAVDMAAQNPEKKVVFLGIGFETTAPAVAVTVRDAKKKGIKNFFVLPMFKTVIPPMEALLSDEALKLDGFIAPGHVSAIIGAKPYEYLTEKYKKPCVITGFEALD
;
A
#
# COMPACT_ATOMS: atom_id res chain seq x y z
N MET A 1 16.39 -17.08 -11.57
CA MET A 1 16.93 -17.33 -12.93
C MET A 1 16.13 -16.47 -13.90
N PRO A 2 16.74 -15.62 -14.74
CA PRO A 2 15.99 -14.85 -15.71
C PRO A 2 15.44 -15.83 -16.74
N ARG A 3 14.11 -15.97 -16.80
CA ARG A 3 13.48 -16.66 -17.93
C ARG A 3 13.79 -15.81 -19.17
N THR A 4 14.34 -16.45 -20.18
CA THR A 4 14.79 -15.83 -21.43
C THR A 4 13.67 -14.96 -22.03
N GLY A 5 13.86 -13.64 -22.12
CA GLY A 5 12.81 -12.66 -22.47
C GLY A 5 12.13 -12.82 -23.84
N ILE A 6 12.58 -13.75 -24.69
CA ILE A 6 11.87 -14.15 -25.93
C ILE A 6 10.66 -15.04 -25.61
N ASN A 7 10.77 -15.94 -24.64
CA ASN A 7 9.68 -16.84 -24.25
C ASN A 7 8.55 -16.06 -23.56
N GLU A 8 8.90 -15.07 -22.73
CA GLU A 8 7.93 -14.21 -22.04
C GLU A 8 7.11 -13.35 -23.00
N LYS A 9 7.72 -12.81 -24.06
CA LYS A 9 6.96 -12.04 -25.08
C LYS A 9 5.97 -12.90 -25.83
N LYS A 10 6.36 -14.13 -26.19
CA LYS A 10 5.47 -15.07 -26.88
C LYS A 10 4.30 -15.46 -25.97
N GLU A 11 4.57 -15.68 -24.70
CA GLU A 11 3.55 -16.01 -23.72
C GLU A 11 2.62 -14.82 -23.44
N ALA A 12 3.15 -13.61 -23.29
CA ALA A 12 2.36 -12.39 -23.16
C ALA A 12 1.40 -12.19 -24.34
N ALA A 13 1.90 -12.38 -25.58
CA ALA A 13 1.06 -12.31 -26.77
C ALA A 13 -0.08 -13.35 -26.73
N ARG A 14 0.24 -14.60 -26.36
CA ARG A 14 -0.74 -15.67 -26.20
C ARG A 14 -1.82 -15.34 -25.17
N LEU A 15 -1.43 -14.78 -24.02
CA LEU A 15 -2.36 -14.36 -22.96
C LEU A 15 -3.24 -13.19 -23.42
N ILE A 16 -2.66 -12.18 -24.08
CA ILE A 16 -3.42 -11.04 -24.62
C ILE A 16 -4.46 -11.52 -25.64
N ASP A 17 -4.10 -12.44 -26.54
CA ASP A 17 -5.03 -12.99 -27.52
C ASP A 17 -6.13 -13.81 -26.85
N ALA A 18 -5.81 -14.57 -25.79
CA ALA A 18 -6.79 -15.28 -25.00
C ALA A 18 -7.73 -14.34 -24.22
N VAL A 19 -7.25 -13.17 -23.78
CA VAL A 19 -8.08 -12.13 -23.17
C VAL A 19 -8.98 -11.47 -24.22
N LYS A 20 -8.45 -11.15 -25.41
CA LYS A 20 -9.24 -10.61 -26.54
C LYS A 20 -10.38 -11.53 -26.93
N ALA A 21 -10.11 -12.82 -27.16
CA ALA A 21 -11.12 -13.80 -27.53
C ALA A 21 -12.23 -13.93 -26.48
N ARG A 22 -11.88 -13.87 -25.18
CA ARG A 22 -12.90 -13.86 -24.10
C ARG A 22 -13.67 -12.54 -24.05
N ALA A 23 -12.99 -11.43 -24.28
CA ALA A 23 -13.59 -10.11 -24.19
C ALA A 23 -14.67 -9.87 -25.26
N GLU A 24 -14.55 -10.48 -26.45
CA GLU A 24 -15.56 -10.43 -27.51
C GLU A 24 -16.94 -10.95 -27.05
N GLY A 25 -16.97 -11.88 -26.09
CA GLY A 25 -18.20 -12.42 -25.53
C GLY A 25 -18.95 -11.47 -24.59
N PHE A 26 -18.33 -10.39 -24.13
CA PHE A 26 -18.96 -9.46 -23.19
C PHE A 26 -19.73 -8.35 -23.92
N LYS A 27 -21.03 -8.28 -23.63
CA LYS A 27 -21.95 -7.26 -24.19
C LYS A 27 -21.80 -5.87 -23.55
N ARG A 28 -21.05 -5.76 -22.45
CA ARG A 28 -20.78 -4.51 -21.73
C ARG A 28 -19.31 -4.44 -21.33
N PRO A 29 -18.79 -3.24 -21.03
CA PRO A 29 -17.46 -3.12 -20.44
C PRO A 29 -17.34 -3.91 -19.13
N VAL A 30 -16.16 -4.50 -18.93
CA VAL A 30 -15.77 -5.23 -17.72
C VAL A 30 -14.83 -4.34 -16.93
N ASN A 31 -15.18 -4.05 -15.69
CA ASN A 31 -14.41 -3.18 -14.81
C ASN A 31 -13.64 -4.00 -13.77
N ILE A 32 -12.31 -4.02 -13.90
CA ILE A 32 -11.42 -4.73 -12.97
C ILE A 32 -10.59 -3.69 -12.22
N MET A 33 -10.57 -3.77 -10.90
CA MET A 33 -9.81 -2.84 -10.07
C MET A 33 -8.62 -3.54 -9.42
N GLU A 34 -7.45 -2.91 -9.44
CA GLU A 34 -6.33 -3.29 -8.58
C GLU A 34 -6.29 -2.41 -7.33
N ILE A 35 -5.76 -2.96 -6.23
CA ILE A 35 -5.58 -2.23 -4.95
C ILE A 35 -4.15 -2.41 -4.48
N CYS A 36 -3.20 -2.07 -5.35
CA CYS A 36 -1.78 -2.13 -5.04
C CYS A 36 -1.01 -1.12 -5.90
N GLY A 37 -0.35 -0.15 -5.26
CA GLY A 37 0.48 0.81 -6.00
C GLY A 37 1.52 0.15 -6.93
N THR A 38 2.06 -1.02 -6.58
CA THR A 38 2.95 -1.79 -7.45
C THR A 38 2.24 -2.29 -8.70
N HIS A 39 1.03 -2.86 -8.59
CA HIS A 39 0.22 -3.22 -9.76
C HIS A 39 -0.14 -2.00 -10.60
N THR A 40 -0.49 -0.86 -9.99
CA THR A 40 -0.71 0.39 -10.73
C THR A 40 0.49 0.74 -11.60
N MET A 41 1.69 0.63 -11.03
CA MET A 41 2.95 0.90 -11.71
C MET A 41 3.24 -0.10 -12.81
N ASP A 42 3.03 -1.40 -12.59
CA ASP A 42 3.28 -2.44 -13.59
C ASP A 42 2.32 -2.35 -14.77
N ILE A 43 1.03 -2.11 -14.51
CA ILE A 43 0.02 -1.85 -15.56
C ILE A 43 0.45 -0.69 -16.45
N SER A 44 1.02 0.36 -15.85
CA SER A 44 1.52 1.53 -16.59
C SER A 44 2.81 1.20 -17.36
N ARG A 45 3.80 0.62 -16.67
CA ARG A 45 5.12 0.28 -17.20
C ARG A 45 5.04 -0.65 -18.41
N TYR A 46 4.18 -1.66 -18.36
CA TYR A 46 3.98 -2.61 -19.44
C TYR A 46 2.91 -2.16 -20.46
N GLY A 47 2.25 -1.02 -20.22
CA GLY A 47 1.25 -0.48 -21.13
C GLY A 47 0.01 -1.37 -21.29
N LEU A 48 -0.35 -2.16 -20.27
CA LEU A 48 -1.42 -3.16 -20.35
C LEU A 48 -2.75 -2.54 -20.78
N ARG A 49 -3.06 -1.32 -20.32
CA ARG A 49 -4.27 -0.57 -20.74
C ARG A 49 -4.39 -0.34 -22.25
N ARG A 50 -3.26 -0.28 -22.97
CA ARG A 50 -3.24 -0.15 -24.44
C ARG A 50 -3.31 -1.48 -25.17
N LEU A 51 -2.83 -2.55 -24.53
CA LEU A 51 -2.77 -3.89 -25.10
C LEU A 51 -4.09 -4.65 -24.95
N LEU A 52 -4.84 -4.35 -23.89
CA LEU A 52 -6.14 -4.96 -23.61
C LEU A 52 -7.25 -4.41 -24.52
N PRO A 53 -8.30 -5.21 -24.77
CA PRO A 53 -9.50 -4.76 -25.49
C PRO A 53 -10.14 -3.53 -24.85
N LYS A 54 -10.76 -2.67 -25.67
CA LYS A 54 -11.42 -1.43 -25.23
C LYS A 54 -12.57 -1.64 -24.25
N ASN A 55 -13.15 -2.85 -24.20
CA ASN A 55 -14.20 -3.21 -23.26
C ASN A 55 -13.67 -3.79 -21.95
N ILE A 56 -12.36 -3.81 -21.71
CA ILE A 56 -11.77 -4.16 -20.42
C ILE A 56 -11.15 -2.90 -19.80
N ASN A 57 -11.71 -2.47 -18.68
CA ASN A 57 -11.25 -1.30 -17.95
C ASN A 57 -10.42 -1.73 -16.74
N LEU A 58 -9.16 -1.31 -16.70
CA LEU A 58 -8.29 -1.45 -15.53
C LEU A 58 -8.32 -0.17 -14.68
N ILE A 59 -9.00 -0.27 -13.54
CA ILE A 59 -9.22 0.83 -12.59
C ILE A 59 -8.17 0.71 -11.47
N SER A 60 -7.61 1.84 -11.06
CA SER A 60 -6.70 1.90 -9.91
C SER A 60 -7.45 2.32 -8.66
N GLY A 61 -7.45 1.43 -7.67
CA GLY A 61 -8.12 1.63 -6.39
C GLY A 61 -7.21 2.26 -5.33
N PRO A 62 -7.66 2.27 -4.05
CA PRO A 62 -6.95 2.86 -2.92
C PRO A 62 -5.75 1.99 -2.46
N GLY A 63 -4.78 1.73 -3.34
CA GLY A 63 -3.63 0.86 -3.11
C GLY A 63 -2.38 1.52 -2.54
N CYS A 64 -2.47 2.76 -2.03
CA CYS A 64 -1.37 3.53 -1.47
C CYS A 64 -1.71 3.95 -0.02
N PRO A 65 -1.05 3.38 1.00
CA PRO A 65 -1.42 3.62 2.41
C PRO A 65 -1.20 5.08 2.82
N VAL A 66 -0.18 5.72 2.26
CA VAL A 66 0.15 7.13 2.45
C VAL A 66 -0.91 8.05 1.85
N CYS A 67 -1.37 7.73 0.64
CA CYS A 67 -2.31 8.54 -0.12
C CYS A 67 -3.73 8.52 0.47
N VAL A 68 -4.07 7.44 1.19
CA VAL A 68 -5.37 7.26 1.86
C VAL A 68 -5.30 7.56 3.36
N CYS A 69 -4.18 8.14 3.82
CA CYS A 69 -4.04 8.54 5.20
C CYS A 69 -5.05 9.67 5.53
N PRO A 70 -5.87 9.52 6.57
CA PRO A 70 -6.76 10.59 7.02
C PRO A 70 -5.96 11.84 7.39
N ILE A 71 -6.50 13.01 7.04
CA ILE A 71 -5.86 14.31 7.30
C ILE A 71 -5.60 14.47 8.81
N GLU A 72 -6.51 13.99 9.65
CA GLU A 72 -6.42 14.08 11.11
C GLU A 72 -5.23 13.28 11.66
N GLU A 73 -4.80 12.21 10.98
CA GLU A 73 -3.60 11.48 11.40
C GLU A 73 -2.32 12.21 11.00
N ILE A 74 -2.33 12.91 9.86
CA ILE A 74 -1.21 13.76 9.45
C ILE A 74 -1.06 14.94 10.42
N ASP A 75 -2.17 15.57 10.80
CA ASP A 75 -2.18 16.66 11.77
C ASP A 75 -1.62 16.20 13.13
N ARG A 76 -2.03 15.02 13.62
CA ARG A 76 -1.45 14.42 14.84
C ARG A 76 0.05 14.17 14.71
N ALA A 77 0.52 13.67 13.56
CA ALA A 77 1.94 13.44 13.33
C ALA A 77 2.73 14.76 13.33
N VAL A 78 2.18 15.82 12.73
CA VAL A 78 2.75 17.17 12.76
C VAL A 78 2.81 17.70 14.19
N GLU A 79 1.72 17.61 14.95
CA GLU A 79 1.67 18.05 16.36
C GLU A 79 2.71 17.33 17.22
N ILE A 80 2.83 16.00 17.09
CA ILE A 80 3.85 15.20 17.80
C ILE A 80 5.26 15.65 17.42
N SER A 81 5.50 15.93 16.13
CA SER A 81 6.83 16.34 15.65
C SER A 81 7.30 17.68 16.21
N MET A 82 6.36 18.56 16.59
CA MET A 82 6.64 19.87 17.17
C MET A 82 6.83 19.82 18.70
N MET A 83 6.59 18.67 19.34
CA MET A 83 6.75 18.55 20.80
C MET A 83 8.23 18.64 21.23
N PRO A 84 8.53 19.35 22.33
CA PRO A 84 9.90 19.43 22.85
C PRO A 84 10.46 18.04 23.20
N GLY A 85 11.71 17.79 22.79
CA GLY A 85 12.41 16.54 23.08
C GLY A 85 11.93 15.33 22.27
N VAL A 86 11.15 15.54 21.21
CA VAL A 86 10.72 14.47 20.29
C VAL A 86 11.58 14.46 19.02
N ILE A 87 11.99 13.27 18.59
CA ILE A 87 12.44 13.00 17.23
C ILE A 87 11.34 12.22 16.53
N THR A 88 10.82 12.73 15.41
CA THR A 88 9.86 11.98 14.60
C THR A 88 10.61 11.26 13.49
N ALA A 89 10.53 9.93 13.48
CA ALA A 89 11.05 9.08 12.43
C ALA A 89 9.93 8.70 11.45
N THR A 90 10.16 8.87 10.16
CA THR A 90 9.13 8.61 9.13
C THR A 90 9.74 8.14 7.82
N PHE A 91 8.94 7.50 6.97
CA PHE A 91 9.34 7.22 5.59
C PHE A 91 9.31 8.50 4.75
N GLY A 92 10.09 8.53 3.66
CA GLY A 92 10.29 9.73 2.86
C GLY A 92 9.04 10.22 2.12
N ASP A 93 8.14 9.30 1.76
CA ASP A 93 6.87 9.57 1.09
C ASP A 93 5.88 10.36 1.98
N MET A 94 5.88 10.11 3.28
CA MET A 94 5.07 10.84 4.25
C MET A 94 5.43 12.31 4.40
N MET A 95 6.66 12.72 4.05
CA MET A 95 7.15 14.08 4.30
C MET A 95 6.32 15.17 3.61
N ARG A 96 5.66 14.84 2.50
CA ARG A 96 4.93 15.79 1.65
C ARG A 96 3.41 15.63 1.71
N VAL A 97 2.90 14.72 2.54
CA VAL A 97 1.45 14.50 2.64
C VAL A 97 0.81 15.71 3.32
N PRO A 98 -0.23 16.32 2.73
CA PRO A 98 -0.88 17.49 3.30
C PRO A 98 -1.73 17.10 4.52
N GLY A 99 -1.49 17.77 5.65
CA GLY A 99 -2.46 17.89 6.74
C GLY A 99 -3.42 19.08 6.49
N THR A 100 -4.19 19.46 7.50
CA THR A 100 -5.14 20.58 7.41
C THR A 100 -4.42 21.90 7.14
N ARG A 101 -3.24 22.10 7.73
CA ARG A 101 -2.47 23.35 7.64
C ARG A 101 -1.05 23.17 7.15
N GLU A 102 -0.43 22.02 7.45
CA GLU A 102 1.00 21.82 7.31
C GLU A 102 1.31 20.41 6.81
N THR A 103 2.53 20.25 6.32
CA THR A 103 3.15 18.95 6.05
C THR A 103 4.25 18.69 7.08
N LEU A 104 4.71 17.45 7.21
CA LEU A 104 5.91 17.14 7.99
C LEU A 104 7.14 17.92 7.48
N ASN A 105 7.27 18.16 6.18
CA ASN A 105 8.31 19.05 5.65
C ASN A 105 8.19 20.48 6.17
N SER A 106 6.98 21.04 6.20
CA SER A 106 6.72 22.37 6.74
C SER A 106 7.07 22.44 8.23
N ALA A 107 6.70 21.43 9.02
CA ALA A 107 7.05 21.33 10.44
C ALA A 107 8.57 21.25 10.65
N LYS A 108 9.27 20.46 9.81
CA LYS A 108 10.74 20.37 9.82
C LYS A 108 11.40 21.73 9.56
N MET A 109 10.88 22.52 8.61
CA MET A 109 11.37 23.87 8.34
C MET A 109 11.14 24.83 9.52
N LYS A 110 10.16 24.55 10.39
CA LYS A 110 9.88 25.31 11.62
C LYS A 110 10.68 24.85 12.83
N GLY A 111 11.57 23.87 12.66
CA GLY A 111 12.49 23.40 13.69
C GLY A 111 12.14 22.05 14.33
N ALA A 112 11.11 21.35 13.86
CA ALA A 112 10.86 19.96 14.29
C ALA A 112 12.03 19.04 13.91
N ASP A 113 12.48 18.18 14.83
CA ASP A 113 13.47 17.14 14.56
C ASP A 113 12.80 15.94 13.87
N ILE A 114 12.61 16.06 12.55
CA ILE A 114 12.03 14.99 11.71
C ILE A 114 13.12 14.34 10.87
N ARG A 115 13.26 13.02 10.98
CA ARG A 115 14.28 12.22 10.31
C ARG A 115 13.64 11.16 9.43
N VAL A 116 14.13 11.07 8.20
CA VAL A 116 13.70 10.05 7.24
C VAL A 116 14.46 8.76 7.54
N VAL A 117 13.72 7.65 7.62
CA VAL A 117 14.26 6.30 7.82
C VAL A 117 13.84 5.40 6.66
N TYR A 118 14.56 4.29 6.47
CA TYR A 118 14.25 3.28 5.47
C TYR A 118 13.65 2.02 6.11
N SER A 119 13.82 1.85 7.41
CA SER A 119 13.27 0.74 8.18
C SER A 119 12.75 1.20 9.55
N PRO A 120 11.79 0.49 10.16
CA PRO A 120 11.42 0.71 11.56
C PRO A 120 12.60 0.48 12.52
N GLU A 121 13.54 -0.42 12.18
CA GLU A 121 14.74 -0.71 12.96
C GLU A 121 15.67 0.51 13.07
N ASP A 122 15.79 1.31 12.00
CA ASP A 122 16.56 2.56 12.01
C ASP A 122 16.05 3.52 13.12
N ALA A 123 14.74 3.52 13.37
CA ALA A 123 14.13 4.35 14.40
C ALA A 123 14.41 3.81 15.83
N VAL A 124 14.57 2.50 15.99
CA VAL A 124 15.01 1.90 17.27
C VAL A 124 16.47 2.24 17.54
N ASP A 125 17.34 2.13 16.54
CA ASP A 125 18.75 2.49 16.67
C ASP A 125 18.90 3.99 16.97
N MET A 126 18.07 4.82 16.34
CA MET A 126 17.97 6.24 16.67
C MET A 126 17.54 6.48 18.12
N ALA A 127 16.58 5.71 18.65
CA ALA A 127 16.18 5.80 20.05
C ALA A 127 17.32 5.42 21.01
N ALA A 128 18.10 4.39 20.68
CA ALA A 128 19.27 3.99 21.45
C ALA A 128 20.37 5.08 21.47
N GLN A 129 20.55 5.81 20.36
CA GLN A 129 21.54 6.88 20.22
C GLN A 129 21.13 8.21 20.88
N ASN A 130 19.84 8.39 21.21
CA ASN A 130 19.30 9.63 21.77
C ASN A 130 18.45 9.32 23.02
N PRO A 131 19.05 8.76 24.10
CA PRO A 131 18.31 8.26 25.27
C PRO A 131 17.51 9.34 26.02
N GLU A 132 17.88 10.60 25.86
CA GLU A 132 17.22 11.78 26.44
C GLU A 132 16.01 12.27 25.65
N LYS A 133 15.84 11.81 24.40
CA LYS A 133 14.74 12.18 23.51
C LYS A 133 13.75 11.03 23.34
N LYS A 134 12.49 11.37 23.07
CA LYS A 134 11.46 10.40 22.67
C LYS A 134 11.50 10.25 21.15
N VAL A 135 11.77 9.04 20.66
CA VAL A 135 11.71 8.76 19.23
C VAL A 135 10.35 8.18 18.89
N VAL A 136 9.58 8.90 18.07
CA VAL A 136 8.25 8.48 17.62
C VAL A 136 8.34 8.09 16.15
N PHE A 137 8.16 6.81 15.85
CA PHE A 137 8.08 6.30 14.49
C PHE A 137 6.65 6.36 13.97
N LEU A 138 6.44 6.94 12.79
CA LEU A 138 5.14 6.97 12.12
C LEU A 138 4.88 5.61 11.46
N GLY A 139 4.12 4.76 12.13
CA GLY A 139 3.77 3.41 11.68
C GLY A 139 2.70 3.42 10.59
N ILE A 140 3.08 3.82 9.37
CA ILE A 140 2.21 3.85 8.20
C ILE A 140 2.40 2.60 7.34
N GLY A 141 1.31 2.11 6.76
CA GLY A 141 1.36 0.98 5.83
C GLY A 141 0.09 0.15 5.84
N PHE A 142 0.05 -0.83 4.96
CA PHE A 142 -0.97 -1.88 4.99
C PHE A 142 -0.51 -3.07 5.84
N GLU A 143 -1.18 -4.20 5.68
CA GLU A 143 -0.86 -5.45 6.37
C GLU A 143 0.57 -5.94 6.08
N THR A 144 1.20 -5.49 5.00
CA THR A 144 2.62 -5.77 4.69
C THR A 144 3.60 -5.14 5.67
N THR A 145 3.27 -3.97 6.22
CA THR A 145 4.21 -3.19 7.05
C THR A 145 3.96 -3.43 8.55
N ALA A 146 2.70 -3.65 8.94
CA ALA A 146 2.32 -3.79 10.34
C ALA A 146 3.09 -4.89 11.11
N PRO A 147 3.33 -6.10 10.54
CA PRO A 147 4.10 -7.15 11.22
C PRO A 147 5.55 -6.77 11.49
N ALA A 148 6.22 -6.11 10.53
CA ALA A 148 7.60 -5.68 10.70
C ALA A 148 7.74 -4.64 11.84
N VAL A 149 6.79 -3.71 11.92
CA VAL A 149 6.76 -2.73 13.01
C VAL A 149 6.45 -3.39 14.36
N ALA A 150 5.55 -4.37 14.40
CA ALA A 150 5.27 -5.14 15.61
C ALA A 150 6.51 -5.91 16.12
N VAL A 151 7.27 -6.50 15.21
CA VAL A 151 8.56 -7.16 15.52
C VAL A 151 9.56 -6.14 16.08
N THR A 152 9.65 -4.96 15.47
CA THR A 152 10.52 -3.87 15.91
C THR A 152 10.18 -3.42 17.34
N VAL A 153 8.90 -3.24 17.66
CA VAL A 153 8.45 -2.89 19.03
C VAL A 153 8.84 -3.99 20.03
N ARG A 154 8.65 -5.26 19.68
CA ARG A 154 9.05 -6.39 20.52
C ARG A 154 10.56 -6.41 20.76
N ASP A 155 11.35 -6.13 19.73
CA ASP A 155 12.80 -6.20 19.80
C ASP A 155 13.39 -4.98 20.53
N ALA A 156 12.80 -3.79 20.38
CA ALA A 156 13.08 -2.62 21.22
C ALA A 156 12.86 -2.93 22.71
N LYS A 157 11.74 -3.59 23.05
CA LYS A 157 11.46 -4.05 24.42
C LYS A 157 12.52 -5.02 24.94
N LYS A 158 12.94 -6.01 24.13
CA LYS A 158 14.01 -6.96 24.49
C LYS A 158 15.36 -6.28 24.72
N LYS A 159 15.67 -5.25 23.91
CA LYS A 159 16.89 -4.43 24.05
C LYS A 159 16.83 -3.43 25.21
N GLY A 160 15.69 -3.31 25.91
CA GLY A 160 15.52 -2.36 27.01
C GLY A 160 15.39 -0.90 26.56
N ILE A 161 15.07 -0.64 25.29
CA ILE A 161 14.84 0.71 24.76
C ILE A 161 13.49 1.22 25.27
N LYS A 162 13.52 2.28 26.08
CA LYS A 162 12.33 2.81 26.78
C LYS A 162 11.74 4.08 26.14
N ASN A 163 12.48 4.69 25.23
CA ASN A 163 12.16 5.97 24.59
C ASN A 163 11.73 5.82 23.11
N PHE A 164 11.48 4.59 22.66
CA PHE A 164 10.94 4.31 21.34
C PHE A 164 9.41 4.15 21.40
N PHE A 165 8.71 4.88 20.54
CA PHE A 165 7.26 4.88 20.43
C PHE A 165 6.85 4.73 18.97
N VAL A 166 5.66 4.19 18.74
CA VAL A 166 5.05 4.11 17.40
C VAL A 166 3.74 4.87 17.44
N LEU A 167 3.52 5.78 16.48
CA LEU A 167 2.20 6.28 16.16
C LEU A 167 1.56 5.32 15.14
N PRO A 168 0.59 4.46 15.54
CA PRO A 168 0.02 3.48 14.63
C PRO A 168 -0.93 4.18 13.64
N MET A 169 -0.53 4.17 12.37
CA MET A 169 -1.26 4.73 11.24
C MET A 169 -1.54 3.64 10.20
N PHE A 170 -1.65 2.37 10.60
CA PHE A 170 -1.84 1.24 9.70
C PHE A 170 -3.25 1.14 9.14
N LYS A 171 -3.37 0.70 7.89
CA LYS A 171 -4.63 0.53 7.15
C LYS A 171 -4.79 -0.96 6.80
N THR A 172 -6.02 -1.37 6.54
CA THR A 172 -6.34 -2.73 6.07
C THR A 172 -7.07 -2.65 4.74
N VAL A 173 -6.78 -3.56 3.81
CA VAL A 173 -7.33 -3.51 2.44
C VAL A 173 -8.75 -4.06 2.33
N ILE A 174 -9.17 -4.95 3.22
CA ILE A 174 -10.46 -5.64 3.10
C ILE A 174 -11.67 -4.70 3.31
N PRO A 175 -11.72 -3.83 4.34
CA PRO A 175 -12.82 -2.88 4.49
C PRO A 175 -13.04 -1.93 3.30
N PRO A 176 -12.01 -1.26 2.71
CA PRO A 176 -12.22 -0.43 1.54
C PRO A 176 -12.63 -1.25 0.31
N MET A 177 -12.14 -2.48 0.15
CA MET A 177 -12.63 -3.39 -0.91
C MET A 177 -14.13 -3.66 -0.78
N GLU A 178 -14.60 -3.94 0.43
CA GLU A 178 -16.01 -4.18 0.71
C GLU A 178 -16.87 -2.94 0.43
N ALA A 179 -16.38 -1.75 0.82
CA ALA A 179 -17.05 -0.49 0.54
C ALA A 179 -17.19 -0.25 -0.98
N LEU A 180 -16.13 -0.50 -1.74
CA LEU A 180 -16.14 -0.37 -3.21
C LEU A 180 -17.07 -1.38 -3.88
N LEU A 181 -17.15 -2.61 -3.39
CA LEU A 181 -18.10 -3.61 -3.90
C LEU A 181 -19.56 -3.28 -3.60
N SER A 182 -19.80 -2.53 -2.51
CA SER A 182 -21.13 -2.12 -2.10
C SER A 182 -21.66 -0.93 -2.89
N ASP A 183 -20.79 -0.21 -3.62
CA ASP A 183 -21.17 0.88 -4.50
C ASP A 183 -21.46 0.38 -5.92
N GLU A 184 -22.75 0.18 -6.23
CA GLU A 184 -23.20 -0.26 -7.55
C GLU A 184 -22.87 0.73 -8.67
N ALA A 185 -22.66 2.02 -8.37
CA ALA A 185 -22.34 3.02 -9.38
C ALA A 185 -20.96 2.77 -10.01
N LEU A 186 -20.04 2.14 -9.27
CA LEU A 186 -18.72 1.73 -9.78
C LEU A 186 -18.81 0.60 -10.81
N LYS A 187 -19.91 -0.16 -10.84
CA LYS A 187 -20.13 -1.30 -11.74
C LYS A 187 -18.93 -2.25 -11.77
N LEU A 188 -18.35 -2.52 -10.60
CA LEU A 188 -17.14 -3.32 -10.50
C LEU A 188 -17.44 -4.80 -10.81
N ASP A 189 -16.56 -5.43 -11.58
CA ASP A 189 -16.68 -6.84 -11.99
C ASP A 189 -15.69 -7.75 -11.29
N GLY A 190 -14.62 -7.21 -10.72
CA GLY A 190 -13.69 -7.99 -9.90
C GLY A 190 -12.47 -7.20 -9.48
N PHE A 191 -11.61 -7.88 -8.72
CA PHE A 191 -10.35 -7.32 -8.24
C PHE A 191 -9.12 -8.13 -8.67
N ILE A 192 -8.03 -7.40 -8.89
CA ILE A 192 -6.66 -7.92 -8.78
C ILE A 192 -6.21 -7.59 -7.35
N ALA A 193 -6.07 -8.63 -6.53
CA ALA A 193 -5.70 -8.51 -5.12
C ALA A 193 -4.18 -8.31 -4.94
N PRO A 194 -3.78 -7.47 -3.98
CA PRO A 194 -2.36 -7.19 -3.70
C PRO A 194 -1.62 -8.46 -3.24
N GLY A 195 -0.65 -8.92 -4.04
CA GLY A 195 0.12 -10.13 -3.75
C GLY A 195 0.86 -10.07 -2.41
N HIS A 196 1.58 -8.98 -2.12
CA HIS A 196 2.30 -8.82 -0.86
C HIS A 196 1.39 -8.79 0.37
N VAL A 197 0.23 -8.13 0.29
CA VAL A 197 -0.75 -8.13 1.39
C VAL A 197 -1.34 -9.53 1.57
N SER A 198 -1.64 -10.21 0.47
CA SER A 198 -2.15 -11.58 0.47
C SER A 198 -1.16 -12.57 1.07
N ALA A 199 0.15 -12.33 0.95
CA ALA A 199 1.17 -13.12 1.62
C ALA A 199 1.10 -13.01 3.16
N ILE A 200 0.52 -11.93 3.69
CA ILE A 200 0.33 -11.72 5.14
C ILE A 200 -1.02 -12.27 5.60
N ILE A 201 -2.11 -11.93 4.92
CA ILE A 201 -3.48 -12.24 5.38
C ILE A 201 -4.07 -13.52 4.78
N GLY A 202 -3.42 -14.10 3.79
CA GLY A 202 -3.90 -15.27 3.04
C GLY A 202 -5.08 -14.95 2.11
N ALA A 203 -5.65 -16.00 1.50
CA ALA A 203 -6.79 -15.87 0.59
C ALA A 203 -8.14 -15.70 1.29
N LYS A 204 -8.27 -16.24 2.50
CA LYS A 204 -9.54 -16.34 3.25
C LYS A 204 -10.30 -15.01 3.40
N PRO A 205 -9.66 -13.86 3.69
CA PRO A 205 -10.39 -12.59 3.78
C PRO A 205 -11.00 -12.15 2.44
N TYR A 206 -10.37 -12.50 1.31
CA TYR A 206 -10.90 -12.22 -0.02
C TYR A 206 -12.05 -13.17 -0.38
N GLU A 207 -11.99 -14.43 0.03
CA GLU A 207 -13.07 -15.42 -0.17
C GLU A 207 -14.40 -14.93 0.41
N TYR A 208 -14.38 -14.32 1.60
CA TYR A 208 -15.57 -13.70 2.18
C TYR A 208 -16.20 -12.65 1.24
N LEU A 209 -15.38 -11.81 0.59
CA LEU A 209 -15.87 -10.81 -0.36
C LEU A 209 -16.44 -11.45 -1.62
N THR A 210 -15.75 -12.47 -2.17
CA THR A 210 -16.22 -13.15 -3.39
C THR A 210 -17.52 -13.92 -3.13
N GLU A 211 -17.67 -14.56 -1.97
CA GLU A 211 -18.87 -15.25 -1.55
C GLU A 211 -20.05 -14.30 -1.36
N LYS A 212 -19.82 -13.14 -0.72
CA LYS A 212 -20.86 -12.16 -0.41
C LYS A 212 -21.32 -11.38 -1.65
N TYR A 213 -20.39 -10.87 -2.45
CA TYR A 213 -20.71 -9.97 -3.57
C TYR A 213 -20.74 -10.67 -4.93
N LYS A 214 -20.38 -11.95 -5.00
CA LYS A 214 -20.32 -12.74 -6.24
C LYS A 214 -19.44 -12.10 -7.32
N LYS A 215 -18.37 -11.43 -6.90
CA LYS A 215 -17.35 -10.85 -7.79
C LYS A 215 -16.04 -11.61 -7.63
N PRO A 216 -15.39 -12.03 -8.73
CA PRO A 216 -14.09 -12.68 -8.65
C PRO A 216 -13.02 -11.75 -8.08
N CYS A 217 -12.08 -12.34 -7.36
CA CYS A 217 -10.89 -11.68 -6.86
C CYS A 217 -9.70 -12.62 -7.12
N VAL A 218 -8.66 -12.12 -7.79
CA VAL A 218 -7.50 -12.91 -8.17
C VAL A 218 -6.26 -12.34 -7.49
N ILE A 219 -5.58 -13.16 -6.69
CA ILE A 219 -4.31 -12.80 -6.08
C ILE A 219 -3.21 -13.07 -7.10
N THR A 220 -2.40 -12.05 -7.40
CA THR A 220 -1.33 -12.15 -8.41
C THR A 220 0.00 -11.60 -7.88
N GLY A 221 1.09 -11.95 -8.57
CA GLY A 221 2.42 -11.38 -8.38
C GLY A 221 2.55 -10.01 -9.05
N PHE A 222 3.77 -9.61 -9.41
CA PHE A 222 4.09 -8.27 -9.93
C PHE A 222 4.83 -8.32 -11.27
N GLU A 223 4.83 -9.47 -11.94
CA GLU A 223 5.37 -9.59 -13.29
C GLU A 223 4.30 -9.31 -14.34
N ALA A 224 4.71 -8.96 -15.55
CA ALA A 224 3.77 -8.63 -16.64
C ALA A 224 2.80 -9.78 -17.03
N LEU A 225 3.19 -11.02 -16.71
CA LEU A 225 2.42 -12.23 -17.00
C LEU A 225 1.49 -12.65 -15.85
N ASP A 226 1.72 -12.10 -14.65
CA ASP A 226 0.89 -12.36 -13.47
C ASP A 226 -0.44 -11.58 -13.56
#